data_AF-A0A9E2X2Y4-F1
#
_entry.id   AF-A0A9E2X2Y4-F1
#
_cell.length_a   1.000
_cell.length_b   1.000
_cell.length_c   1.000
_cell.angle_alpha   90.00
_cell.angle_beta   90.00
_cell.angle_gamma   90.00
#
_symmetry.space_group_name_H-M   'P 1'
#
loop_
_entity.id
_entity.type
_entity.pdbx_description
1 polymer ?
#
loop_
_entity_poly.entity_id
_entity_poly.type
_entity_poly.pdbx_seq_one_letter_code
_entity_poly.pdbx_strand_id
1 'polypeptide(L)' 'MASDLVPVGRVGRPHGLDGAFFVEGPSDREGVFAKGAEVYVGGEPARITISRRGGGNRPVIRLDRPAERGAEL' A
#
# COMPACT_ATOMS: atom_id res chain seq x y z
N MET A 1 -9.14 21.23 -5.18
CA MET A 1 -7.69 21.36 -4.89
C MET A 1 -7.08 20.02 -5.23
N ALA A 2 -6.22 19.94 -6.25
CA ALA A 2 -5.48 18.71 -6.49
C ALA A 2 -4.56 18.52 -5.28
N SER A 3 -4.77 17.44 -4.53
CA SER A 3 -3.87 17.05 -3.45
C SER A 3 -2.46 16.90 -4.02
N ASP A 4 -1.44 17.38 -3.31
CA ASP A 4 -0.01 17.25 -3.66
C ASP A 4 0.50 15.79 -3.53
N LEU A 5 -0.42 14.83 -3.64
CA LEU A 5 -0.22 13.40 -3.50
C LEU A 5 -0.08 12.78 -4.88
N VAL A 6 0.93 11.91 -5.02
CA VAL A 6 1.18 11.16 -6.24
C VAL A 6 0.70 9.73 -6.01
N PRO A 7 -0.24 9.21 -6.84
CA PRO A 7 -0.69 7.83 -6.73
C PRO A 7 0.48 6.86 -6.91
N VAL A 8 0.66 5.96 -5.96
CA VAL A 8 1.69 4.90 -5.98
C VAL A 8 1.09 3.51 -6.15
N GLY A 9 -0.22 3.36 -6.12
CA GLY A 9 -0.89 2.12 -6.48
C GLY A 9 -2.33 2.05 -5.95
N ARG A 10 -2.85 0.83 -5.80
CA ARG A 10 -4.15 0.58 -5.19
C ARG A 10 -4.11 -0.59 -4.22
N VAL A 11 -4.99 -0.56 -3.24
CA VAL A 11 -5.21 -1.68 -2.32
C VAL A 11 -5.77 -2.85 -3.11
N GLY A 12 -4.99 -3.92 -3.23
CA GLY A 12 -5.38 -5.11 -3.97
C GLY A 12 -6.00 -6.21 -3.11
N ARG A 13 -5.87 -7.44 -3.61
CA ARG A 13 -6.33 -8.64 -2.92
C ARG A 13 -5.67 -8.80 -1.53
N PRO A 14 -6.45 -9.13 -0.47
CA PRO A 14 -5.91 -9.56 0.82
C PRO A 14 -4.98 -10.78 0.71
N HIS A 15 -3.95 -10.82 1.54
CA HIS A 15 -2.92 -11.85 1.53
C HIS A 15 -2.50 -12.28 2.93
N GLY A 16 -2.65 -13.57 3.23
CA GLY A 16 -2.37 -14.13 4.54
C GLY A 16 -3.49 -13.85 5.54
N LEU A 17 -3.18 -13.98 6.83
CA LEU A 17 -4.11 -13.78 7.95
C LEU A 17 -3.79 -12.52 8.77
N ASP A 18 -2.70 -11.84 8.44
CA ASP A 18 -2.19 -10.67 9.18
C ASP A 18 -2.84 -9.36 8.76
N GLY A 19 -3.74 -9.37 7.76
CA GLY A 19 -4.37 -8.17 7.21
C GLY A 19 -3.52 -7.47 6.15
N ALA A 20 -2.45 -8.10 5.66
CA ALA A 20 -1.70 -7.58 4.53
C ALA A 20 -2.47 -7.75 3.20
N PHE A 21 -2.08 -7.00 2.19
CA PHE A 21 -2.67 -7.05 0.85
C PHE A 21 -1.61 -6.80 -0.23
N PHE A 22 -1.87 -7.29 -1.45
CA PHE A 22 -1.08 -6.95 -2.62
C PHE A 22 -1.33 -5.51 -3.04
N VAL A 23 -0.29 -4.79 -3.46
CA VAL A 23 -0.49 -3.50 -4.15
C VAL A 23 -0.74 -3.78 -5.63
N GLU A 24 -1.87 -3.31 -6.15
CA GLU A 24 -2.22 -3.33 -7.57
C GLU A 24 -1.63 -2.09 -8.27
N GLY A 25 -1.00 -2.27 -9.44
CA GLY A 25 -0.31 -1.20 -10.16
C GLY A 25 0.73 -0.45 -9.32
N PRO A 26 1.67 -1.14 -8.64
CA PRO A 26 2.62 -0.49 -7.76
C PRO A 26 3.58 0.42 -8.54
N SER A 27 3.89 1.58 -7.98
CA SER A 27 4.96 2.44 -8.45
C SER A 27 6.32 1.74 -8.33
N ASP A 28 7.20 2.01 -9.29
CA ASP A 28 8.60 1.55 -9.27
C ASP A 28 9.49 2.38 -8.34
N ARG A 29 8.95 3.45 -7.72
CA ARG A 29 9.71 4.32 -6.82
C ARG A 29 10.18 3.55 -5.59
N GLU A 30 11.50 3.51 -5.42
CA GLU A 30 12.13 2.84 -4.29
C GLU A 30 11.70 3.46 -2.95
N GLY A 31 11.56 2.61 -1.94
CA GLY A 31 11.27 3.04 -0.56
C GLY A 31 9.81 3.37 -0.26
N VAL A 32 8.94 3.59 -1.27
CA VAL A 32 7.51 3.91 -1.05
C VAL A 32 6.81 2.84 -0.22
N PHE A 33 7.09 1.57 -0.51
CA PHE A 33 6.48 0.45 0.21
C PHE A 33 7.32 -0.07 1.36
N ALA A 34 8.31 0.68 1.84
CA ALA A 34 9.16 0.24 2.95
C ALA A 34 8.38 0.19 4.27
N LYS A 35 8.75 -0.75 5.15
CA LYS A 35 8.21 -0.78 6.51
C LYS A 35 8.55 0.54 7.23
N GLY A 36 7.55 1.15 7.83
CA GLY A 36 7.64 2.40 8.56
C GLY A 36 7.33 3.64 7.71
N ALA A 37 7.23 3.50 6.38
CA ALA A 37 6.82 4.59 5.48
C ALA A 37 5.34 4.95 5.68
N GLU A 38 5.02 6.21 5.41
CA GLU A 38 3.66 6.74 5.39
C GLU A 38 3.14 6.78 3.95
N VAL A 39 1.91 6.33 3.76
CA VAL A 39 1.17 6.37 2.49
C VAL A 39 -0.24 6.89 2.76
N TYR A 40 -0.88 7.46 1.75
CA TYR A 40 -2.25 7.98 1.89
C TYR A 40 -3.22 7.00 1.25
N VAL A 41 -4.18 6.51 2.02
CA VAL A 41 -5.21 5.60 1.54
C VAL A 41 -6.52 6.35 1.39
N GLY A 42 -6.94 6.57 0.15
CA GLY A 42 -8.15 7.36 -0.12
C GLY A 42 -8.08 8.77 0.47
N GLY A 43 -6.88 9.36 0.55
CA GLY A 43 -6.64 10.69 1.12
C GLY A 43 -6.34 10.73 2.62
N GLU A 44 -6.43 9.60 3.32
CA GLU A 44 -6.17 9.53 4.76
C GLU A 44 -4.83 8.83 5.04
N PRO A 45 -3.93 9.37 5.89
CA PRO A 45 -2.62 8.78 6.12
C PRO A 45 -2.71 7.39 6.79
N ALA A 46 -1.75 6.54 6.47
CA ALA A 46 -1.57 5.21 7.05
C ALA A 46 -0.10 4.81 7.03
N ARG A 47 0.34 4.05 8.03
CA ARG A 47 1.74 3.61 8.13
C ARG A 47 1.90 2.15 7.73
N ILE A 48 2.90 1.87 6.91
CA ILE A 48 3.26 0.51 6.54
C ILE A 48 3.91 -0.19 7.74
N THR A 49 3.24 -1.18 8.31
CA THR A 49 3.74 -1.97 9.45
C THR A 49 4.45 -3.24 9.02
N ILE A 50 4.11 -3.77 7.84
CA ILE A 50 4.77 -4.93 7.23
C ILE A 50 4.99 -4.63 5.76
N SER A 51 6.15 -5.00 5.24
CA SER A 51 6.48 -4.94 3.83
C SER A 51 7.22 -6.20 3.41
N ARG A 52 6.74 -6.86 2.36
CA ARG A 52 7.34 -8.05 1.77
C ARG A 52 7.07 -8.10 0.27
N ARG A 53 7.76 -9.00 -0.42
CA ARG A 53 7.51 -9.29 -1.84
C ARG A 53 6.70 -10.57 -1.97
N GLY A 54 5.63 -10.52 -2.76
CA GLY A 54 4.80 -11.67 -3.11
C GLY A 54 5.06 -12.16 -4.53
N GLY A 55 4.20 -13.06 -5.02
CA GLY A 55 4.31 -13.63 -6.36
C GLY A 55 4.34 -12.55 -7.47
N GLY A 56 5.29 -12.69 -8.40
CA GLY A 56 5.53 -11.71 -9.46
C GLY A 56 6.25 -10.44 -9.00
N ASN A 57 7.02 -10.51 -7.89
CA ASN A 57 7.75 -9.39 -7.29
C ASN A 57 6.86 -8.21 -6.83
N ARG A 58 5.55 -8.44 -6.70
CA ARG A 58 4.59 -7.41 -6.30
C ARG A 58 4.74 -7.09 -4.81
N PRO A 59 4.65 -5.81 -4.39
CA PRO A 59 4.61 -5.44 -2.99
C PRO A 59 3.40 -6.07 -2.30
N VAL A 60 3.63 -6.63 -1.11
CA VAL A 60 2.60 -7.04 -0.18
C VAL A 60 2.85 -6.28 1.11
N ILE A 61 1.91 -5.41 1.48
CA ILE A 61 2.06 -4.52 2.63
C ILE A 61 0.91 -4.71 3.62
N ARG A 62 1.18 -4.37 4.88
CA ARG A 62 0.15 -4.21 5.91
C ARG A 62 0.19 -2.79 6.43
N LEU A 63 -0.97 -2.19 6.60
CA LEU A 63 -1.11 -0.88 7.22
C LEU A 63 -1.44 -0.99 8.72
N ASP A 64 -1.22 0.09 9.46
CA ASP A 64 -1.61 0.22 10.87
C ASP A 64 -3.12 0.40 11.06
N ARG A 65 -3.86 0.62 9.97
CA ARG A 65 -5.31 0.73 9.93
C ARG A 65 -5.93 -0.08 8.77
N PRO A 66 -7.23 -0.42 8.83
CA PRO A 66 -7.93 -1.05 7.72
C PRO A 66 -7.93 -0.18 6.47
N ALA A 67 -7.91 -0.83 5.30
CA ALA A 67 -7.98 -0.18 4.00
C ALA A 67 -8.98 -0.93 3.11
N GLU A 68 -9.80 -0.17 2.39
CA GLU A 68 -10.78 -0.75 1.47
C GLU A 68 -10.11 -1.21 0.18
N ARG A 69 -10.52 -2.40 -0.31
CA ARG A 69 -10.01 -2.91 -1.59
C ARG A 69 -10.37 -1.93 -2.72
N GLY A 70 -9.39 -1.61 -3.55
CA GLY A 70 -9.50 -0.66 -4.65
C GLY A 70 -9.19 0.79 -4.27
N ALA A 71 -9.05 1.10 -2.98
CA ALA A 71 -8.64 2.43 -2.53
C ALA A 71 -7.27 2.79 -3.12
N GLU A 72 -7.12 4.06 -3.49
CA GLU A 72 -5.88 4.62 -4.02
C GLU A 72 -4.85 4.76 -2.90
N LEU A 73 -3.59 4.45 -3.24
CA LEU A 73 -2.40 4.62 -2.40
C LEU A 73 -1.52 5.73 -2.96
#